data_AF-A0A497JGL8-F1
#
_entry.id   AF-A0A497JGL8-F1
#
_cell.length_a   1.000
_cell.length_b   1.000
_cell.length_c   1.000
_cell.angle_alpha   90.00
_cell.angle_beta   90.00
_cell.angle_gamma   90.00
#
_symmetry.space_group_name_H-M   'P 1'
#
loop_
_entity.id
_entity.type
_entity.pdbx_description
1 polymer ?
#
loop_
_entity_poly.entity_id
_entity_poly.type
_entity_poly.pdbx_seq_one_letter_code
_entity_poly.pdbx_strand_id
1 'polypeptide(L)' 'MQRDPIVEKILENSKPRSYFLKVKCEKCGNTQIIFSAPSRIVRCLSCNEILAYPTGSKAKLNVKKGVVLRSE' A
#
# COMPACT_ATOMS: atom_id res chain seq x y z
N MET A 1 -24.00 -22.61 -19.56
CA MET A 1 -23.02 -21.75 -18.86
C MET A 1 -23.51 -21.50 -17.43
N GLN A 2 -23.47 -22.50 -16.57
CA GLN A 2 -23.56 -22.28 -15.12
C GLN A 2 -22.12 -22.40 -14.64
N ARG A 3 -21.56 -21.34 -14.03
CA ARG A 3 -20.19 -21.36 -13.52
C ARG A 3 -20.17 -22.33 -12.36
N ASP A 4 -19.25 -23.28 -12.37
CA ASP A 4 -19.17 -24.33 -11.35
C ASP A 4 -19.03 -23.70 -9.95
N PRO A 5 -19.79 -24.18 -8.94
CA PRO A 5 -19.79 -23.61 -7.58
C PRO A 5 -18.43 -23.71 -6.87
N ILE A 6 -17.52 -24.56 -7.36
CA ILE A 6 -16.13 -24.66 -6.91
C ILE A 6 -15.34 -23.39 -7.29
N VAL A 7 -15.61 -22.81 -8.45
CA VAL A 7 -14.90 -21.63 -8.96
C VAL A 7 -15.23 -20.39 -8.13
N GLU A 8 -16.49 -20.20 -7.73
CA GLU A 8 -16.90 -19.10 -6.84
C GLU A 8 -16.25 -19.20 -5.45
N LYS A 9 -16.16 -20.42 -4.89
CA LYS A 9 -15.57 -20.66 -3.57
C LYS A 9 -14.05 -20.40 -3.53
N ILE A 10 -13.35 -20.61 -4.64
CA ILE A 10 -11.92 -20.27 -4.79
C ILE A 10 -11.72 -18.76 -4.90
N LEU A 11 -12.62 -18.06 -5.60
CA LEU A 11 -12.57 -16.59 -5.77
C LEU A 11 -12.82 -15.86 -4.45
N GLU A 12 -13.69 -16.39 -3.59
CA GLU A 12 -14.02 -15.76 -2.32
C GLU A 12 -12.85 -15.79 -1.31
N ASN A 13 -12.03 -16.85 -1.36
CA ASN A 13 -10.89 -17.04 -0.45
C ASN A 13 -9.57 -16.43 -0.97
N SER A 14 -9.56 -15.91 -2.20
CA SER A 14 -8.37 -15.37 -2.88
C SER A 14 -8.29 -13.84 -2.86
N LYS A 15 -9.15 -13.16 -2.10
CA LYS A 15 -9.08 -11.69 -1.98
C LYS A 15 -7.71 -11.27 -1.43
N PRO A 16 -6.95 -10.42 -2.14
CA PRO A 16 -5.64 -9.99 -1.69
C PRO A 16 -5.76 -9.18 -0.39
N ARG A 17 -4.93 -9.51 0.61
CA ARG A 17 -4.89 -8.81 1.90
C ARG A 17 -4.19 -7.45 1.86
N SER A 18 -3.71 -7.05 0.69
CA SER A 18 -3.01 -5.80 0.45
C SER A 18 -3.97 -4.68 0.08
N TYR A 19 -3.67 -3.47 0.52
CA TYR A 19 -4.46 -2.28 0.27
C TYR A 19 -3.58 -1.11 -0.16
N PHE A 20 -4.20 -0.04 -0.64
CA PHE A 20 -3.52 1.20 -0.94
C PHE A 20 -3.64 2.17 0.23
N LEU A 21 -2.57 2.92 0.48
CA LEU A 21 -2.49 3.93 1.52
C LEU A 21 -2.20 5.27 0.87
N LYS A 22 -2.91 6.31 1.31
CA LYS A 22 -2.57 7.68 0.94
C LYS A 22 -1.64 8.24 2.00
N VAL A 23 -0.41 8.57 1.63
CA VAL A 23 0.63 9.09 2.53
C VAL A 23 0.97 10.51 2.13
N LYS A 24 0.90 11.44 3.09
CA LYS A 24 1.35 12.81 2.93
C LYS A 24 2.76 12.95 3.47
N CYS A 25 3.69 13.43 2.65
CA CYS A 25 5.05 13.71 3.07
C CYS A 25 5.09 15.00 3.89
N GLU A 26 5.64 14.92 5.10
CA GLU A 26 5.74 16.10 6.00
C GLU A 26 6.79 17.10 5.54
N LYS A 27 7.76 16.66 4.71
CA LYS A 27 8.88 17.50 4.26
C LYS A 27 8.52 18.45 3.12
N CYS A 28 7.67 18.00 2.19
CA CYS A 28 7.32 18.75 0.98
C CYS A 28 5.80 18.94 0.80
N GLY A 29 4.98 18.36 1.67
CA GLY A 29 3.51 18.40 1.57
C GLY A 29 2.93 17.51 0.47
N ASN A 30 3.75 16.86 -0.36
CA ASN A 30 3.28 16.01 -1.45
C ASN A 30 2.49 14.81 -0.92
N THR A 31 1.36 14.53 -1.55
CA THR A 31 0.50 13.39 -1.21
C THR A 31 0.69 12.30 -2.25
N GLN A 32 1.07 11.11 -1.80
CA GLN A 32 1.35 9.96 -2.66
C GLN A 32 0.50 8.76 -2.25
N ILE A 33 -0.01 8.03 -3.23
CA ILE A 33 -0.66 6.74 -3.01
C ILE A 33 0.42 5.67 -3.08
N ILE A 34 0.53 4.87 -2.03
CA ILE A 34 1.52 3.79 -1.92
C ILE A 34 0.80 2.47 -1.66
N PHE A 35 1.44 1.37 -2.05
CA PHE A 35 0.93 0.02 -1.78
C PHE A 35 1.34 -0.44 -0.38
N SER A 36 0.48 -1.19 0.31
CA SER A 36 0.73 -1.65 1.69
C SER A 36 1.88 -2.65 1.80
N ALA A 37 2.26 -3.33 0.71
CA ALA A 37 3.30 -4.36 0.69
C ALA A 37 4.27 -4.14 -0.50
N PRO A 38 5.04 -3.04 -0.52
CA PRO A 38 5.93 -2.73 -1.63
C PRO A 38 7.14 -3.67 -1.61
N SER A 39 7.57 -4.13 -2.78
CA SER A 39 8.78 -4.96 -2.93
C SER A 39 10.08 -4.14 -2.98
N ARG A 40 9.99 -2.81 -3.06
CA ARG A 40 11.12 -1.88 -3.13
C ARG A 40 10.93 -0.70 -2.19
N ILE A 41 12.01 0.03 -1.91
CA ILE A 41 11.98 1.26 -1.13
C ILE A 41 11.10 2.29 -1.84
N VAL A 42 10.11 2.80 -1.12
CA VAL A 42 9.19 3.82 -1.63
C VAL A 42 9.74 5.19 -1.26
N ARG A 43 10.04 5.98 -2.29
CA ARG A 43 10.52 7.36 -2.16
C ARG A 43 9.43 8.34 -2.57
N CYS A 44 9.43 9.50 -1.93
CA CYS A 44 8.60 10.62 -2.34
C CYS A 44 9.03 11.11 -3.72
N LEU A 45 8.08 11.28 -4.65
CA LEU A 45 8.37 11.75 -6.02
C LEU A 45 8.86 13.21 -6.08
N SER A 46 8.62 14.01 -5.04
CA SER A 46 8.95 15.44 -5.04
C SER A 46 10.29 15.73 -4.36
N CYS A 47 10.53 15.18 -3.16
CA CYS A 47 11.75 15.44 -2.38
C CYS A 47 12.71 14.25 -2.27
N ASN A 48 12.39 13.14 -2.94
CA ASN A 48 13.18 11.89 -2.95
C ASN A 48 13.42 11.24 -1.57
N GLU A 49 12.67 11.68 -0.56
CA GLU A 49 12.74 11.20 0.81
C GLU A 49 12.13 9.80 0.95
N ILE A 50 12.67 8.97 1.85
CA ILE A 50 12.18 7.60 2.05
C ILE A 50 10.90 7.62 2.89
N LEU A 51 9.78 7.18 2.31
CA LEU A 51 8.47 7.13 2.96
C LEU A 51 8.17 5.74 3.54
N ALA A 52 8.56 4.66 2.84
CA ALA A 52 8.34 3.30 3.31
C ALA A 52 9.49 2.36 2.93
N TYR A 53 9.81 1.44 3.83
CA TYR A 53 10.74 0.35 3.59
C TYR A 53 9.98 -0.94 3.25
N PRO A 54 10.46 -1.70 2.24
CA PRO A 54 9.89 -3.01 1.92
C PRO A 54 10.20 -3.98 3.06
N THR A 55 9.23 -4.83 3.38
CA THR A 55 9.44 -5.97 4.28
C THR A 55 8.79 -7.19 3.66
N GLY A 56 8.98 -8.39 4.24
CA GLY A 56 8.34 -9.62 3.75
C GLY A 56 6.81 -9.62 3.81
N SER A 57 6.20 -8.65 4.50
CA SER A 57 4.74 -8.52 4.57
C SER A 57 4.31 -7.07 4.31
N LYS A 58 3.96 -6.32 5.36
CA LYS A 58 3.52 -4.93 5.27
C LYS A 58 4.72 -3.98 5.30
N ALA A 59 4.71 -2.97 4.45
CA ALA A 59 5.71 -1.92 4.42
C ALA A 59 5.92 -1.34 5.82
N LYS A 60 7.17 -1.13 6.20
CA LYS A 60 7.48 -0.34 7.39
C LYS A 60 7.45 1.14 7.00
N LEU A 61 6.39 1.83 7.39
CA LEU A 61 6.25 3.27 7.16
C LEU A 61 7.16 4.05 8.07
N ASN A 62 7.79 5.09 7.52
CA ASN A 62 8.56 6.03 8.31
C ASN A 62 7.60 7.08 8.90
N VAL A 63 7.03 6.78 10.07
CA VAL A 63 6.00 7.61 10.74
C VAL A 63 6.47 9.04 11.00
N LYS A 64 7.80 9.26 11.10
CA LYS A 64 8.41 10.60 11.25
C LYS A 64 8.44 11.43 9.96
N LYS A 65 8.10 10.85 8.81
CA LYS A 65 8.27 11.47 7.48
C LYS A 65 6.99 11.43 6.63
N GLY A 66 6.01 10.61 7.01
CA GLY A 66 4.79 10.39 6.25
C GLY A 66 3.59 10.17 7.17
N VAL A 67 2.56 11.01 7.01
CA VAL A 67 1.26 10.86 7.67
C VAL A 67 0.36 10.00 6.81
N VAL A 68 -0.20 8.92 7.37
CA VAL A 68 -1.19 8.08 6.68
C VAL A 68 -2.56 8.74 6.77
N LEU A 69 -3.10 9.12 5.63
CA LEU A 69 -4.50 9.50 5.51
C LEU A 69 -5.31 8.22 5.35
N ARG A 70 -6.23 7.95 6.29
CA ARG A 70 -7.19 6.85 6.13
C ARG A 70 -8.00 7.12 4.86
N SER A 71 -7.89 6.24 3.88
CA SER A 71 -8.87 6.18 2.80
C SER A 71 -10.11 5.49 3.39
N GLU A 72 -11.16 6.29 3.65
CA GLU A 72 -12.53 5.78 3.80
C GLU A 72 -12.93 4.88 2.64
#